data_AF-A0A5J4QMV2-F1
#
_entry.id   AF-A0A5J4QMV2-F1
#
_cell.length_a   1.000
_cell.length_b   1.000
_cell.length_c   1.000
_cell.angle_alpha   90.00
_cell.angle_beta   90.00
_cell.angle_gamma   90.00
#
_symmetry.space_group_name_H-M   'P 1'
#
loop_
_entity.id
_entity.type
_entity.pdbx_description
1 polymer ?
#
loop_
_entity_poly.entity_id
_entity_poly.type
_entity_poly.pdbx_seq_one_letter_code
_entity_poly.pdbx_strand_id
1 'polypeptide(L)'
;MAQTGTKKAPTLKRTLGSFRLWGIAVGLVISGEYFGWSYGWAHAGTLGFLIAGAFVAVMYITFMFSFTELSTSIPQAGGPFAYARQAYGDKGGFLAGFATLVEFVFAPPAIAMAIGAYFSVQFDWVNPQITAIVMY
;
A
#
# COMPACT_ATOMS: atom_id res chain seq x y z
N MET A 1 -33.36 -20.73 -34.20
CA MET A 1 -32.87 -20.72 -32.81
C MET A 1 -31.36 -20.84 -32.84
N ALA A 2 -30.64 -19.71 -32.84
CA ALA A 2 -29.17 -19.69 -32.88
C ALA A 2 -28.65 -19.58 -31.45
N GLN A 3 -27.85 -20.56 -31.02
CA GLN A 3 -27.20 -20.57 -29.71
C GLN A 3 -26.01 -19.60 -29.75
N THR A 4 -26.14 -18.46 -29.08
CA THR A 4 -25.03 -17.52 -28.89
C THR A 4 -24.08 -18.10 -27.84
N GLY A 5 -22.96 -18.67 -28.30
CA GLY A 5 -21.90 -19.19 -27.43
C GLY A 5 -21.35 -18.08 -26.53
N THR A 6 -21.46 -18.27 -25.22
CA THR A 6 -20.85 -17.42 -24.20
C THR A 6 -19.33 -17.54 -24.31
N LYS A 7 -18.68 -16.50 -24.85
CA LYS A 7 -17.22 -16.35 -24.83
C LYS A 7 -16.76 -16.34 -23.36
N LYS A 8 -16.20 -17.46 -22.89
CA LYS A 8 -15.60 -17.57 -21.55
C LYS A 8 -14.46 -16.56 -21.49
N ALA A 9 -14.61 -15.52 -20.66
CA ALA A 9 -13.57 -14.50 -20.49
C ALA A 9 -12.24 -15.17 -20.10
N PRO A 10 -11.09 -14.70 -20.61
CA PRO A 10 -9.79 -15.28 -20.29
C PRO A 10 -9.58 -15.26 -18.76
N THR A 11 -9.53 -16.45 -18.15
CA THR A 11 -9.32 -16.58 -16.71
C THR A 11 -7.82 -16.58 -16.43
N LEU A 12 -7.34 -15.59 -15.67
CA LEU A 12 -5.95 -15.54 -15.21
C LEU A 12 -5.60 -16.81 -14.43
N LYS A 13 -4.44 -17.41 -14.72
CA LYS A 13 -3.94 -18.54 -13.93
C LYS A 13 -3.61 -18.05 -12.52
N ARG A 14 -4.20 -18.67 -11.49
CA ARG A 14 -3.87 -18.40 -10.09
C ARG A 14 -2.49 -18.97 -9.77
N THR A 15 -1.44 -18.20 -10.02
CA THR A 15 -0.03 -18.59 -9.82
C THR A 15 0.55 -18.09 -8.51
N LEU A 16 -0.09 -17.11 -7.87
CA LEU A 16 0.30 -16.60 -6.57
C LEU A 16 -0.29 -17.48 -5.46
N GLY A 17 0.54 -18.35 -4.88
CA GLY A 17 0.22 -19.05 -3.63
C GLY A 17 0.38 -18.15 -2.41
N SER A 18 -0.14 -18.58 -1.26
CA SER A 18 -0.20 -17.79 -0.03
C SER A 18 1.17 -17.24 0.41
N PHE A 19 2.24 -18.03 0.29
CA PHE A 19 3.59 -17.60 0.67
C PHE A 19 4.12 -16.46 -0.21
N ARG A 20 3.85 -16.50 -1.52
CA ARG A 20 4.28 -15.45 -2.45
C ARG A 20 3.50 -14.16 -2.22
N LEU A 21 2.19 -14.27 -1.95
CA LEU A 21 1.34 -13.14 -1.58
C LEU A 21 1.82 -12.47 -0.28
N TRP A 22 2.10 -13.27 0.74
CA TRP A 22 2.66 -12.79 2.01
C TRP A 22 3.99 -12.06 1.80
N GLY A 23 4.90 -12.64 1.02
CA GLY A 23 6.22 -12.03 0.76
C GLY A 23 6.12 -10.68 0.06
N ILE A 24 5.22 -10.53 -0.92
CA ILE A 24 4.99 -9.24 -1.59
C ILE A 24 4.41 -8.22 -0.60
N ALA A 25 3.39 -8.60 0.17
CA ALA A 25 2.75 -7.70 1.13
C ALA A 25 3.73 -7.24 2.23
N VAL A 26 4.46 -8.16 2.85
CA VAL A 26 5.42 -7.85 3.91
C VAL A 26 6.60 -7.04 3.39
N GLY A 27 7.13 -7.37 2.21
CA GLY A 27 8.23 -6.63 1.60
C GLY A 27 7.86 -5.17 1.31
N LEU A 28 6.65 -4.94 0.81
CA LEU A 28 6.14 -3.58 0.58
C LEU A 28 6.03 -2.79 1.89
N VAL A 29 5.47 -3.39 2.96
CA VAL A 29 5.30 -2.71 4.26
C VAL A 29 6.64 -2.36 4.91
N ILE A 30 7.56 -3.32 5.02
CA ILE A 30 8.86 -3.10 5.70
C ILE A 30 9.67 -2.00 5.02
N SER A 31 9.60 -1.91 3.68
CA SER A 31 10.36 -0.92 2.92
C SER A 31 9.95 0.54 3.21
N GLY A 32 8.66 0.79 3.46
CA GLY A 32 8.14 2.13 3.76
C GLY A 32 8.40 2.57 5.20
N GLU A 33 8.30 1.65 6.15
CA GLU A 33 8.39 1.96 7.58
C GLU A 33 9.80 2.37 8.01
N TYR A 34 10.86 1.86 7.38
CA TYR A 34 12.24 2.12 7.81
C TYR A 34 12.56 3.61 7.98
N PHE A 35 12.18 4.44 7.01
CA PHE A 35 12.37 5.89 7.08
C PHE A 35 11.51 6.53 8.19
N GLY A 36 10.24 6.12 8.29
CA GLY A 36 9.30 6.64 9.29
C GLY A 36 9.77 6.41 10.72
N TRP A 37 10.38 5.25 10.99
CA TRP A 37 10.90 4.91 12.32
C TRP A 37 12.15 5.74 12.67
N SER A 38 13.07 5.96 11.72
CA SER A 38 14.25 6.79 11.93
C SER A 38 13.88 8.26 12.21
N TYR A 39 12.95 8.85 11.45
CA TYR A 39 12.46 10.21 11.70
C TYR A 39 11.63 10.30 12.99
N GLY A 40 10.76 9.32 13.24
CA GLY A 40 9.91 9.28 14.43
C GLY A 40 10.72 9.23 15.72
N TRP A 41 11.79 8.44 15.74
CA TRP A 41 12.68 8.38 16.90
C TRP A 41 13.47 9.70 17.08
N ALA A 42 13.96 10.29 16.00
CA ALA A 42 14.68 11.56 16.05
C ALA A 42 13.84 12.72 16.60
N HIS A 43 12.51 12.72 16.36
CA HIS A 43 11.61 13.78 16.83
C HIS A 43 10.93 13.49 18.17
N ALA A 44 10.46 12.26 18.41
CA ALA A 44 9.68 11.93 19.61
C ALA A 44 10.52 11.42 20.80
N GLY A 45 11.81 11.09 20.56
CA GLY A 45 12.65 10.40 21.54
C GLY A 45 12.16 8.98 21.84
N THR A 46 12.89 8.24 22.68
CA THR A 46 12.59 6.82 22.95
C THR A 46 11.21 6.60 23.56
N LEU A 47 10.85 7.37 24.60
CA LEU A 47 9.59 7.17 25.33
C LEU A 47 8.37 7.64 24.53
N GLY A 48 8.46 8.80 23.89
CA GLY A 48 7.39 9.33 23.04
C GLY A 48 7.10 8.42 21.85
N PHE A 49 8.16 7.89 21.23
CA PHE A 49 8.03 6.93 20.13
C PHE A 49 7.40 5.61 20.57
N LEU A 50 7.72 5.10 21.78
CA LEU A 50 7.14 3.87 22.31
C LEU A 50 5.64 3.99 22.55
N ILE A 51 5.19 5.11 23.14
CA ILE A 51 3.76 5.36 23.39
C ILE A 51 3.01 5.53 22.06
N ALA A 52 3.55 6.33 21.13
CA ALA A 52 2.95 6.53 19.82
C ALA A 52 2.87 5.22 19.03
N GLY A 53 3.95 4.44 19.02
CA GLY A 53 4.01 3.13 18.37
C GLY A 53 3.01 2.14 18.96
N ALA A 54 2.87 2.09 20.28
CA ALA A 54 1.89 1.22 20.94
C ALA A 54 0.44 1.61 20.57
N PHE A 55 0.13 2.91 20.54
CA PHE A 55 -1.20 3.39 20.16
C PHE A 55 -1.53 3.05 18.70
N VAL A 56 -0.59 3.33 17.77
CA VAL A 56 -0.75 3.01 16.36
C VAL A 56 -0.84 1.50 16.13
N ALA A 57 -0.08 0.69 16.87
CA ALA A 57 -0.15 -0.77 16.79
C ALA A 57 -1.54 -1.31 17.16
N VAL A 58 -2.15 -0.80 18.24
CA VAL A 58 -3.51 -1.20 18.63
C VAL A 58 -4.52 -0.82 17.55
N MET A 59 -4.42 0.39 17.00
CA MET A 59 -5.26 0.85 15.90
C MET A 59 -5.10 -0.02 14.64
N TYR A 60 -3.87 -0.42 14.31
CA TYR A 60 -3.60 -1.27 13.15
C TYR A 60 -4.12 -2.70 13.33
N ILE A 61 -4.05 -3.26 14.53
CA ILE A 61 -4.57 -4.60 14.82
C ILE A 61 -6.09 -4.63 14.63
N THR A 62 -6.82 -3.65 15.17
CA THR A 62 -8.27 -3.59 15.00
C THR A 62 -8.65 -3.40 13.54
N PHE A 63 -7.93 -2.52 12.83
CA PHE A 63 -8.11 -2.30 11.40
C PHE A 63 -7.86 -3.55 10.56
N MET A 64 -6.82 -4.33 10.89
CA MET A 64 -6.47 -5.57 10.19
C MET A 64 -7.58 -6.62 10.30
N PHE A 65 -8.21 -6.75 11.47
CA PHE A 65 -9.34 -7.68 11.65
C PHE A 65 -10.55 -7.25 10.82
N SER A 66 -10.89 -5.95 10.82
CA SER A 66 -11.98 -5.43 9.98
C SER A 66 -11.74 -5.70 8.48
N PHE A 67 -10.51 -5.48 8.00
CA PHE A 67 -10.16 -5.78 6.61
C PHE A 67 -10.19 -7.28 6.29
N THR A 68 -9.85 -8.12 7.25
CA THR A 68 -9.90 -9.58 7.09
C THR A 68 -11.35 -10.04 6.92
N GLU A 69 -12.28 -9.54 7.73
CA GLU A 69 -13.72 -9.84 7.61
C GLU A 69 -14.31 -9.36 6.27
N LEU A 70 -13.89 -8.17 5.82
CA LEU A 70 -14.32 -7.63 4.52
C LEU A 70 -13.75 -8.42 3.34
N SER A 71 -12.50 -8.85 3.43
CA SER A 71 -11.83 -9.60 2.35
C SER A 71 -12.40 -11.02 2.18
N THR A 72 -12.89 -11.64 3.27
CA THR A 72 -13.53 -12.97 3.20
C THR A 72 -14.99 -12.89 2.75
N SER A 73 -15.71 -11.84 3.14
CA SER A 73 -17.11 -11.62 2.73
C SER A 73 -17.25 -11.12 1.29
N ILE A 74 -16.24 -10.41 0.76
CA ILE A 74 -16.27 -9.80 -0.57
C ILE A 74 -15.02 -10.20 -1.38
N PRO A 75 -14.96 -11.43 -1.93
CA PRO A 75 -13.77 -11.99 -2.58
C PRO A 75 -13.60 -11.51 -4.03
N GLN A 76 -13.56 -10.19 -4.22
CA GLN A 76 -13.34 -9.54 -5.51
C GLN A 76 -12.00 -8.78 -5.53
N ALA A 77 -11.32 -8.77 -6.68
CA ALA A 77 -10.01 -8.14 -6.87
C ALA A 77 -10.11 -6.61 -7.02
N GLY A 78 -10.80 -5.92 -6.10
CA GLY A 78 -11.07 -4.48 -6.15
C GLY A 78 -10.63 -3.67 -4.93
N GLY A 79 -10.12 -4.32 -3.87
CA GLY A 79 -9.60 -3.63 -2.69
C GLY A 79 -10.63 -2.69 -2.01
N PRO A 80 -10.20 -1.57 -1.42
CA PRO A 80 -11.07 -0.62 -0.72
C PRO A 80 -12.22 -0.07 -1.57
N PHE A 81 -12.02 0.07 -2.89
CA PHE A 81 -13.06 0.48 -3.83
C PHE A 81 -14.25 -0.49 -3.82
N ALA A 82 -13.99 -1.79 -3.85
CA ALA A 82 -15.01 -2.82 -3.84
C ALA A 82 -15.83 -2.79 -2.54
N TYR A 83 -15.17 -2.55 -1.41
CA TYR A 83 -15.81 -2.45 -0.11
C TYR A 83 -16.67 -1.20 0.01
N ALA A 84 -16.14 -0.04 -0.38
CA ALA A 84 -16.84 1.23 -0.34
C ALA A 84 -18.04 1.26 -1.31
N ARG A 85 -17.91 0.64 -2.48
CA ARG A 85 -19.01 0.50 -3.44
C ARG A 85 -20.15 -0.36 -2.88
N GLN A 86 -19.80 -1.45 -2.20
CA GLN A 86 -20.80 -2.34 -1.57
C GLN A 86 -21.54 -1.63 -0.42
N ALA A 87 -20.84 -0.80 0.37
CA ALA A 87 -21.42 -0.13 1.53
C ALA A 87 -22.15 1.19 1.21
N TYR A 88 -21.62 2.00 0.29
CA TYR A 88 -22.07 3.38 0.03
C TYR A 88 -22.53 3.63 -1.42
N GLY A 89 -22.63 2.58 -2.23
CA GLY A 89 -23.01 2.67 -3.64
C GLY A 89 -21.94 3.33 -4.51
N ASP A 90 -22.32 3.71 -5.73
CA ASP A 90 -21.36 4.16 -6.76
C ASP A 90 -20.60 5.44 -6.38
N LYS A 91 -21.20 6.35 -5.59
CA LYS A 91 -20.52 7.58 -5.13
C LYS A 91 -19.41 7.28 -4.13
N GLY A 92 -19.66 6.40 -3.16
CA GLY A 92 -18.63 5.98 -2.19
C GLY A 92 -17.55 5.13 -2.84
N GLY A 93 -17.93 4.28 -3.80
CA GLY A 93 -16.99 3.59 -4.69
C GLY A 93 -16.08 4.57 -5.43
N PHE A 94 -16.66 5.57 -6.11
CA PHE A 94 -15.88 6.58 -6.84
C PHE A 94 -14.88 7.32 -5.93
N LEU A 95 -15.32 7.77 -4.74
CA LEU A 95 -14.44 8.48 -3.81
C LEU A 95 -13.29 7.59 -3.34
N ALA A 96 -13.56 6.35 -2.95
CA ALA A 96 -12.53 5.41 -2.51
C ALA A 96 -11.55 5.09 -3.66
N GLY A 97 -12.06 4.84 -4.87
CA GLY A 97 -11.24 4.60 -6.05
C GLY A 97 -10.37 5.79 -6.42
N PHE A 98 -10.91 7.01 -6.34
CA PHE A 98 -10.16 8.23 -6.58
C PHE A 98 -9.06 8.44 -5.54
N ALA A 99 -9.36 8.23 -4.26
CA ALA A 99 -8.36 8.32 -3.19
C ALA A 99 -7.21 7.31 -3.41
N THR A 100 -7.53 6.07 -3.80
CA THR A 100 -6.52 5.06 -4.14
C THR A 100 -5.69 5.44 -5.37
N LEU A 101 -6.29 6.06 -6.39
CA LEU A 101 -5.54 6.57 -7.54
C LEU A 101 -4.57 7.68 -7.13
N VAL A 102 -5.02 8.60 -6.28
CA VAL A 102 -4.16 9.66 -5.72
C VAL A 102 -3.00 9.04 -4.95
N GLU A 103 -3.28 8.08 -4.07
CA GLU A 103 -2.24 7.33 -3.33
C GLU A 103 -1.21 6.68 -4.28
N PHE A 104 -1.67 5.99 -5.33
CA PHE A 104 -0.77 5.37 -6.30
C PHE A 104 0.01 6.37 -7.17
N VAL A 105 -0.47 7.60 -7.35
CA VAL A 105 0.27 8.66 -8.05
C VAL A 105 1.36 9.25 -7.15
N PHE A 106 1.12 9.37 -5.85
CA PHE A 106 2.08 9.95 -4.90
C PHE A 106 3.07 8.93 -4.32
N ALA A 107 2.77 7.62 -4.38
CA ALA A 107 3.68 6.59 -3.89
C ALA A 107 5.01 6.52 -4.68
N PRO A 108 5.06 6.48 -6.02
CA PRO A 108 6.32 6.40 -6.76
C PRO A 108 7.24 7.61 -6.54
N PRO A 109 6.77 8.87 -6.55
CA PRO A 109 7.62 10.02 -6.22
C PRO A 109 8.20 9.94 -4.80
N ALA A 110 7.41 9.49 -3.82
CA ALA A 110 7.87 9.35 -2.44
C ALA A 110 8.98 8.30 -2.32
N ILE A 111 8.84 7.16 -2.99
CA ILE A 111 9.86 6.10 -3.02
C ILE A 111 11.12 6.61 -3.74
N ALA A 112 10.99 7.28 -4.87
CA ALA A 112 12.12 7.84 -5.60
C ALA A 112 12.92 8.86 -4.76
N MET A 113 12.22 9.72 -4.01
CA MET A 113 12.86 10.63 -3.05
C MET A 113 13.57 9.90 -1.91
N ALA A 114 12.95 8.85 -1.36
CA ALA A 114 13.55 8.05 -0.30
C ALA A 114 14.84 7.35 -0.76
N ILE A 115 14.84 6.82 -2.00
CA ILE A 115 16.03 6.24 -2.63
C ILE A 115 17.09 7.32 -2.87
N GLY A 116 16.71 8.48 -3.44
CA GLY A 116 17.63 9.59 -3.67
C GLY A 116 18.32 10.08 -2.38
N ALA A 117 17.57 10.18 -1.28
CA ALA A 117 18.11 10.52 0.03
C ALA A 117 19.09 9.44 0.53
N TYR A 118 18.75 8.16 0.39
CA TYR A 118 19.64 7.06 0.77
C TYR A 118 20.97 7.09 0.01
N PHE A 119 20.94 7.36 -1.31
CA PHE A 119 22.15 7.49 -2.11
C PHE A 119 23.03 8.67 -1.69
N SER A 120 22.44 9.81 -1.33
CA SER A 120 23.22 10.97 -0.87
C SER A 120 23.96 10.74 0.45
N VAL A 121 23.46 9.86 1.32
CA VAL A 121 24.16 9.48 2.56
C VAL A 121 25.37 8.59 2.28
N GLN A 122 25.29 7.74 1.25
CA GLN A 122 26.37 6.83 0.87
C GLN A 122 27.42 7.48 -0.03
N PHE A 123 27.01 8.49 -0.81
CA PHE A 123 27.86 9.18 -1.77
C PHE A 123 27.65 10.70 -1.67
N ASP A 124 28.50 11.37 -0.88
CA ASP A 124 28.43 12.81 -0.60
C ASP A 124 28.45 13.72 -1.85
N TRP A 125 28.93 13.21 -2.99
CA TRP A 125 28.99 13.95 -4.26
C TRP A 125 27.70 13.87 -5.09
N VAL A 126 26.71 13.10 -4.64
CA VAL A 126 25.48 12.82 -5.38
C VAL A 126 24.34 13.69 -4.85
N ASN A 127 23.80 14.57 -5.70
CA ASN A 127 22.66 15.38 -5.32
C ASN A 127 21.38 14.51 -5.20
N PRO A 128 20.71 14.50 -4.04
CA PRO A 128 19.55 13.64 -3.79
C PRO A 128 18.36 13.96 -4.71
N GLN A 129 18.17 15.22 -5.11
CA GLN A 129 17.07 15.62 -6.00
C GLN A 129 17.30 15.11 -7.42
N ILE A 130 18.53 15.24 -7.93
CA ILE A 130 18.88 14.74 -9.26
C ILE A 130 18.74 13.21 -9.32
N THR A 131 19.17 12.53 -8.25
CA THR A 131 19.07 11.07 -8.14
C THR A 131 17.62 10.62 -8.06
N ALA A 132 16.79 11.30 -7.26
CA ALA A 132 15.37 11.00 -7.17
C ALA A 132 14.66 11.18 -8.52
N ILE A 133 15.00 12.23 -9.29
CA ILE A 133 14.44 12.45 -10.63
C ILE A 133 14.87 11.35 -11.61
N VAL A 134 16.11 10.86 -11.53
CA VAL A 134 16.61 9.77 -12.38
C VAL A 134 16.01 8.41 -12.01
N MET A 135 15.68 8.20 -10.73
CA MET A 135 15.13 6.94 -10.20
C MET A 135 13.60 6.86 -10.28
N TYR A 136 12.91 7.97 -10.61
CA TYR A 136 11.47 8.05 -10.84
C TYR A 136 11.09 7.53 -12.22
#